data_AF-A0A831KEP9-F1
#
_entry.id   AF-A0A831KEP9-F1
#
_cell.length_a   1.000
_cell.length_b   1.000
_cell.length_c   1.000
_cell.angle_alpha   90.00
_cell.angle_beta   90.00
_cell.angle_gamma   90.00
#
_symmetry.space_group_name_H-M   'P 1'
#
loop_
_entity.id
_entity.type
_entity.pdbx_description
1 polymer ?
#
loop_
_entity_poly.entity_id
_entity_poly.type
_entity_poly.pdbx_seq_one_letter_code
_entity_poly.pdbx_strand_id
1 'polypeptide(L)'
;MPYNDDSSIQDSENLWRRIPPDQITPDGNGGYRPSSKAFQNASQKFHDELMAPLGYTFEPGMSVDIASKTTVVAVLRNYQDSFLVEFTSGYARSLSQGVVGAPLPDDAAHAVVL
;
A
#
# COMPACT_ATOMS: atom_id res chain seq x y z
N MET A 1 -3.98 14.92 -11.86
CA MET A 1 -4.30 14.20 -10.60
C MET A 1 -5.43 13.24 -10.91
N PRO A 2 -5.28 11.95 -10.63
CA PRO A 2 -6.38 11.00 -10.78
C PRO A 2 -7.56 11.44 -9.91
N TYR A 3 -8.77 11.18 -10.40
CA TYR A 3 -10.03 11.69 -9.85
C TYR A 3 -10.27 11.35 -8.36
N ASN A 4 -9.61 10.31 -7.85
CA ASN A 4 -9.77 9.83 -6.47
C ASN A 4 -8.62 10.20 -5.51
N ASP A 5 -7.61 10.99 -5.93
CA ASP A 5 -6.49 11.34 -5.06
C ASP A 5 -6.93 12.18 -3.84
N ASP A 6 -6.52 11.74 -2.65
CA ASP A 6 -6.79 12.41 -1.38
C ASP A 6 -5.73 13.50 -1.13
N SER A 7 -6.10 14.74 -1.47
CA SER A 7 -5.25 15.93 -1.28
C SER A 7 -4.88 16.23 0.19
N SER A 8 -5.55 15.60 1.18
CA SER A 8 -5.19 15.77 2.59
C SER A 8 -3.89 15.04 2.94
N ILE A 9 -3.53 14.00 2.17
CA ILE A 9 -2.27 13.26 2.30
C ILE A 9 -1.18 14.09 1.61
N GLN A 10 -0.26 14.67 2.39
CA GLN A 10 0.82 15.51 1.86
C GLN A 10 1.80 14.70 1.01
N ASP A 11 2.44 15.30 0.01
CA ASP A 11 3.43 14.64 -0.86
C ASP A 11 4.65 14.08 -0.09
N SER A 12 4.94 14.65 1.07
CA SER A 12 6.00 14.19 1.97
C SER A 12 5.59 13.03 2.87
N GLU A 13 4.32 12.59 2.82
CA GLU A 13 3.84 11.47 3.63
C GLU A 13 4.50 10.17 3.18
N ASN A 14 5.07 9.45 4.14
CA ASN A 14 5.61 8.13 3.88
C ASN A 14 4.48 7.10 3.79
N LEU A 15 4.54 6.27 2.77
CA LEU A 15 3.67 5.14 2.54
C LEU A 15 4.47 3.87 2.75
N TRP A 16 3.89 2.93 3.47
CA TRP A 16 4.50 1.66 3.77
C TRP A 16 3.79 0.55 3.01
N ARG A 17 4.54 -0.11 2.12
CA ARG A 17 4.11 -1.31 1.42
C ARG A 17 4.70 -2.53 2.11
N ARG A 18 3.83 -3.37 2.65
CA ARG A 18 4.18 -4.70 3.14
C ARG A 18 4.52 -5.64 1.97
N ILE A 19 5.63 -6.35 2.07
CA ILE A 19 6.11 -7.30 1.05
C ILE A 19 6.13 -8.71 1.65
N PRO A 20 5.16 -9.56 1.32
CA PRO A 20 5.16 -10.98 1.69
C PRO A 20 6.38 -11.76 1.15
N PRO A 21 6.78 -12.88 1.79
CA PRO A 21 7.90 -13.72 1.35
C PRO A 21 7.83 -14.21 -0.10
N ASP A 22 6.64 -14.41 -0.65
CA ASP A 22 6.44 -14.84 -2.04
C ASP A 22 6.54 -13.69 -3.04
N GLN A 23 6.81 -12.46 -2.57
CA GLN A 23 6.94 -11.25 -3.36
C GLN A 23 8.35 -10.68 -3.33
N ILE A 24 9.34 -11.41 -2.81
CA ILE A 24 10.76 -11.07 -2.87
C ILE A 24 11.52 -11.99 -3.83
N THR A 25 12.65 -11.52 -4.34
CA THR A 25 13.57 -12.28 -5.20
C THR A 25 15.01 -11.98 -4.82
N PRO A 26 15.96 -12.92 -4.96
CA PRO A 26 17.37 -12.64 -4.73
C PRO A 26 17.86 -11.46 -5.57
N ASP A 27 18.68 -10.58 -4.98
CA ASP A 27 19.21 -9.39 -5.66
C ASP A 27 20.52 -9.65 -6.43
N GLY A 28 21.12 -10.82 -6.26
CA GLY A 28 22.42 -11.20 -6.85
C GLY A 28 23.64 -10.79 -6.02
N ASN A 29 23.46 -10.06 -4.92
CA ASN A 29 24.50 -9.56 -4.02
C ASN A 29 24.44 -10.19 -2.62
N GLY A 30 23.70 -11.30 -2.47
CA GLY A 30 23.48 -11.97 -1.19
C GLY A 30 22.31 -11.40 -0.37
N GLY A 31 21.52 -10.49 -0.96
CA GLY A 31 20.31 -9.94 -0.37
C GLY A 31 19.04 -10.33 -1.13
N TYR A 32 17.95 -9.68 -0.73
CA TYR A 32 16.64 -9.80 -1.38
C TYR A 32 16.14 -8.43 -1.81
N ARG A 33 15.39 -8.40 -2.89
CA ARG A 33 14.67 -7.22 -3.35
C ARG A 33 13.20 -7.56 -3.60
N PRO A 34 12.28 -6.60 -3.49
CA PRO A 34 10.90 -6.79 -3.93
C PRO A 34 10.88 -7.21 -5.41
N SER A 35 10.02 -8.16 -5.73
CA SER A 35 9.65 -8.50 -7.11
C SER A 35 8.63 -7.50 -7.64
N SER A 36 8.42 -7.47 -8.97
CA SER A 36 7.35 -6.64 -9.56
C SER A 36 5.94 -7.02 -9.06
N LYS A 37 5.74 -8.28 -8.65
CA LYS A 37 4.49 -8.74 -8.00
C LYS A 37 4.16 -7.94 -6.74
N ALA A 38 5.17 -7.40 -6.07
CA ALA A 38 4.98 -6.65 -4.82
C ALA A 38 4.24 -5.32 -4.99
N PHE A 39 4.23 -4.79 -6.21
CA PHE A 39 3.63 -3.50 -6.57
C PHE A 39 2.42 -3.64 -7.50
N GLN A 40 1.86 -4.85 -7.59
CA GLN A 40 0.62 -5.08 -8.34
C GLN A 40 -0.60 -4.66 -7.52
N ASN A 41 -1.60 -4.14 -8.22
CA ASN A 41 -2.90 -3.85 -7.63
C ASN A 41 -3.55 -5.12 -7.10
N ALA A 42 -4.40 -4.97 -6.09
CA ALA A 42 -5.24 -6.05 -5.64
C ALA A 42 -6.12 -6.57 -6.78
N SER A 43 -6.49 -7.86 -6.73
CA SER A 43 -7.48 -8.40 -7.66
C SER A 43 -8.86 -7.76 -7.43
N GLN A 44 -9.68 -7.69 -8.49
CA GLN A 44 -11.07 -7.22 -8.38
C GLN A 44 -11.84 -7.98 -7.29
N LYS A 45 -11.72 -9.31 -7.26
CA LYS A 45 -12.36 -10.15 -6.24
C LYS A 45 -12.02 -9.71 -4.81
N PHE A 46 -10.75 -9.45 -4.53
CA PHE A 46 -10.31 -9.02 -3.20
C PHE A 46 -10.87 -7.63 -2.86
N HIS A 47 -10.90 -6.71 -3.83
CA HIS A 47 -11.51 -5.40 -3.66
C HIS A 47 -13.01 -5.51 -3.35
N ASP A 48 -13.75 -6.33 -4.11
CA ASP A 48 -15.19 -6.53 -3.92
C ASP A 48 -15.52 -7.18 -2.57
N GLU A 49 -14.65 -8.07 -2.07
CA GLU A 49 -14.84 -8.75 -0.79
C GLU A 49 -14.50 -7.85 0.42
N LEU A 50 -13.49 -6.99 0.32
CA LEU A 50 -12.98 -6.21 1.45
C LEU A 50 -13.40 -4.73 1.44
N MET A 51 -13.35 -4.09 0.27
CA MET A 51 -13.46 -2.63 0.14
C MET A 51 -14.88 -2.19 -0.21
N ALA A 52 -15.52 -2.86 -1.18
CA ALA A 52 -16.87 -2.49 -1.63
C ALA A 52 -17.93 -2.51 -0.50
N PRO A 53 -17.93 -3.47 0.46
CA PRO A 53 -18.87 -3.46 1.57
C PRO A 53 -18.69 -2.28 2.54
N LEU A 54 -17.52 -1.64 2.51
CA LEU A 54 -17.21 -0.44 3.29
C LEU A 54 -17.59 0.85 2.54
N GLY A 55 -18.14 0.74 1.33
CA GLY A 55 -18.60 1.87 0.52
C GLY A 55 -17.51 2.51 -0.36
N TYR A 56 -16.34 1.89 -0.47
CA TYR A 56 -15.29 2.35 -1.39
C TYR A 56 -15.65 1.99 -2.84
N THR A 57 -15.51 2.96 -3.76
CA THR A 57 -15.95 2.85 -5.17
C THR A 57 -14.83 3.07 -6.19
N PHE A 58 -13.58 3.14 -5.73
CA PHE A 58 -12.42 3.28 -6.60
C PHE A 58 -11.97 1.92 -7.16
N GLU A 59 -11.27 1.94 -8.31
CA GLU A 59 -10.71 0.73 -8.91
C GLU A 59 -9.72 0.01 -7.98
N PRO A 60 -9.50 -1.31 -8.09
CA PRO A 60 -8.51 -2.01 -7.28
C PRO A 60 -7.11 -1.39 -7.44
N GLY A 61 -6.49 -1.06 -6.31
CA GLY A 61 -5.15 -0.49 -6.24
C GLY A 61 -4.21 -1.30 -5.36
N MET A 62 -2.99 -0.82 -5.23
CA MET A 62 -1.98 -1.39 -4.34
C MET A 62 -2.21 -0.92 -2.90
N SER A 63 -2.39 -1.87 -1.98
CA SER A 63 -2.57 -1.59 -0.55
C SER A 63 -1.26 -1.14 0.12
N VAL A 64 -1.35 -0.05 0.88
CA VAL A 64 -0.27 0.55 1.67
C VAL A 64 -0.82 1.05 3.01
N ASP A 65 0.09 1.36 3.92
CA ASP A 65 -0.18 2.00 5.20
C ASP A 65 0.36 3.44 5.19
N ILE A 66 -0.41 4.41 5.69
CA ILE A 66 0.05 5.78 5.94
C ILE A 66 0.95 5.76 7.18
N ALA A 67 2.25 6.00 7.00
CA ALA A 67 3.25 5.82 8.05
C ALA A 67 2.97 6.67 9.30
N SER A 68 2.52 7.92 9.12
CA SER A 68 2.20 8.82 10.24
C SER A 68 1.00 8.37 11.08
N LYS A 69 0.21 7.39 10.61
CA LYS A 69 -0.98 6.86 11.29
C LYS A 69 -0.75 5.50 11.96
N THR A 70 0.45 4.93 11.87
CA THR A 70 0.74 3.60 12.40
C THR A 70 2.20 3.44 12.85
N THR A 71 2.61 2.22 13.16
CA THR A 71 4.00 1.87 13.51
C THR A 71 4.41 0.61 12.78
N VAL A 72 5.71 0.42 12.56
CA VAL A 72 6.25 -0.81 11.96
C VAL A 72 5.77 -2.07 12.71
N VAL A 73 5.70 -2.00 14.05
CA VAL A 73 5.22 -3.11 14.88
C VAL A 73 3.74 -3.40 14.65
N ALA A 74 2.90 -2.37 14.54
CA ALA A 74 1.47 -2.54 14.28
C ALA A 74 1.21 -3.12 12.89
N VAL A 75 1.89 -2.56 11.88
CA VAL A 75 1.84 -3.03 10.49
C VAL A 75 2.22 -4.51 10.47
N LEU A 76 3.40 -4.90 10.96
CA LEU A 76 3.90 -6.27 10.81
C LEU A 76 3.32 -7.30 11.80
N ARG A 77 2.46 -6.89 12.76
CA ARG A 77 1.98 -7.75 13.86
C ARG A 77 1.45 -9.10 13.41
N ASN A 78 0.66 -9.13 12.34
CA ASN A 78 0.04 -10.33 11.79
C ASN A 78 0.78 -10.90 10.56
N TYR A 79 1.97 -10.38 10.28
CA TYR A 79 2.72 -10.62 9.04
C TYR A 79 4.23 -10.74 9.33
N GLN A 80 4.58 -11.60 10.28
CA GLN A 80 5.94 -11.65 10.86
C GLN A 80 7.06 -11.95 9.84
N ASP A 81 6.74 -12.67 8.76
CA ASP A 81 7.71 -12.98 7.70
C ASP A 81 7.71 -11.93 6.57
N SER A 82 6.88 -10.89 6.66
CA SER A 82 6.84 -9.84 5.65
C SER A 82 7.92 -8.79 5.88
N PHE A 83 8.39 -8.22 4.77
CA PHE A 83 9.25 -7.05 4.75
C PHE A 83 8.43 -5.78 4.60
N LEU A 84 9.07 -4.62 4.75
CA LEU A 84 8.46 -3.32 4.58
C LEU A 84 9.28 -2.48 3.60
N VAL A 85 8.60 -1.87 2.64
CA VAL A 85 9.17 -0.87 1.73
C VAL A 85 8.52 0.46 2.04
N GLU A 86 9.33 1.51 2.07
CA GLU A 86 8.88 2.89 2.24
C GLU A 86 9.10 3.67 0.94
N PHE A 87 8.11 4.48 0.58
CA PHE A 87 8.20 5.50 -0.46
C PHE A 87 7.23 6.63 -0.14
N THR A 88 7.38 7.79 -0.78
CA THR A 88 6.49 8.93 -0.50
C THR A 88 5.24 8.92 -1.38
N SER A 89 4.13 9.46 -0.89
CA SER A 89 2.93 9.76 -1.69
C SER A 89 3.26 10.63 -2.90
N GLY A 90 4.17 11.61 -2.75
CA GLY A 90 4.67 12.44 -3.84
C GLY A 90 5.38 11.63 -4.93
N TYR A 91 6.09 10.55 -4.57
CA TYR A 91 6.67 9.65 -5.56
C TYR A 91 5.60 8.92 -6.38
N ALA A 92 4.56 8.39 -5.74
CA ALA A 92 3.42 7.79 -6.47
C ALA A 92 2.74 8.82 -7.40
N ARG A 93 2.48 10.03 -6.90
CA ARG A 93 1.89 11.11 -7.70
C ARG A 93 2.76 11.54 -8.87
N SER A 94 4.10 11.53 -8.71
CA SER A 94 5.03 11.80 -9.81
C SER A 94 4.92 10.77 -10.93
N LEU A 95 4.47 9.55 -10.62
CA LEU A 95 4.15 8.47 -11.56
C LEU A 95 2.70 8.54 -12.08
N SER A 96 2.01 9.68 -11.86
CA SER A 96 0.60 9.89 -12.21
C SER A 96 -0.39 8.96 -11.49
N GLN A 97 0.00 8.40 -10.35
CA GLN A 97 -0.86 7.57 -9.50
C GLN A 97 -1.54 8.39 -8.40
N GLY A 98 -2.68 7.89 -7.92
CA GLY A 98 -3.45 8.53 -6.84
C GLY A 98 -3.20 7.85 -5.51
N VAL A 99 -3.25 8.59 -4.40
CA VAL A 99 -3.20 8.01 -3.06
C VAL A 99 -4.52 8.30 -2.37
N VAL A 100 -5.23 7.25 -1.95
CA VAL A 100 -6.56 7.35 -1.33
C VAL A 100 -6.50 6.80 0.08
N GLY A 101 -6.86 7.61 1.07
CA GLY A 101 -7.11 7.12 2.42
C GLY A 101 -8.32 6.18 2.40
N ALA A 102 -8.13 4.93 2.83
CA ALA A 102 -9.18 3.92 2.80
C ALA A 102 -9.15 3.08 4.08
N PRO A 103 -9.33 3.70 5.26
CA PRO A 103 -9.19 3.03 6.55
C PRO A 103 -10.09 1.78 6.63
N LEU A 104 -9.52 0.69 7.14
CA LEU A 104 -10.21 -0.56 7.42
C LEU A 104 -10.53 -0.65 8.93
N PRO A 105 -11.53 -1.46 9.34
CA PRO A 105 -11.90 -1.59 10.75
C PRO A 105 -10.73 -1.95 11.68
N ASP A 106 -9.84 -2.83 11.22
CA ASP A 106 -8.66 -3.29 11.99
C ASP A 106 -7.35 -2.59 11.58
N ASP A 107 -7.43 -1.67 10.61
CA ASP A 107 -6.28 -0.95 10.06
C ASP A 107 -6.69 0.47 9.63
N ALA A 108 -6.65 1.39 10.60
CA ALA A 108 -6.99 2.80 10.38
C ALA A 108 -5.96 3.55 9.52
N ALA A 109 -4.76 2.98 9.31
CA ALA A 109 -3.71 3.57 8.48
C ALA A 109 -3.82 3.13 7.02
N HIS A 110 -4.66 2.13 6.72
CA HIS A 110 -4.84 1.61 5.38
C HIS A 110 -5.15 2.71 4.36
N ALA A 111 -4.43 2.66 3.25
CA ALA A 111 -4.60 3.48 2.07
C ALA A 111 -4.33 2.66 0.82
N VAL A 112 -4.68 3.22 -0.33
CA VAL A 112 -4.54 2.56 -1.63
C VAL A 112 -3.86 3.49 -2.61
N VAL A 113 -2.92 2.95 -3.37
CA VAL A 113 -2.32 3.62 -4.53
C VAL A 113 -3.00 3.11 -5.81
N LEU A 114 -3.50 4.04 -6.63
CA LEU A 114 -4.29 3.79 -7.87
C LEU A 114 -3.51 4.13 -9.13
#